data_AF-A0A1J4ZQ36-F1
#
_entry.id   AF-A0A1J4ZQ36-F1
#
_cell.length_a   1.000
_cell.length_b   1.000
_cell.length_c   1.000
_cell.angle_alpha   90.00
_cell.angle_beta   90.00
_cell.angle_gamma   90.00
#
_symmetry.space_group_name_H-M   'P 1'
#
loop_
_entity.id
_entity.type
_entity.pdbx_description
1 polymer ?
#
loop_
_entity_poly.entity_id
_entity_poly.type
_entity_poly.pdbx_seq_one_letter_code
_entity_poly.pdbx_strand_id
1 'polypeptide(L)'
;MRKWFVRDREGREIYFTEERWEHIVTGHPELRERLDDVLATVRQGRRRQQPHDPQMYVYRKACDVLRPPFNGILVVVAFRFQANNRGALQPNNFVITAWGIVMRRHERSG
;
A
#
# COMPACT_ATOMS: atom_id res chain seq x y z
N MET A 1 -11.09 -17.03 3.09
CA MET A 1 -10.11 -16.10 2.48
C MET A 1 -9.82 -15.00 3.47
N ARG A 2 -8.56 -14.87 3.92
CA ARG A 2 -8.22 -13.86 4.94
C ARG A 2 -8.16 -12.46 4.33
N LYS A 3 -8.61 -11.48 5.11
CA LYS A 3 -8.51 -10.04 4.80
C LYS A 3 -7.89 -9.31 5.98
N TRP A 4 -7.04 -8.34 5.68
CA TRP A 4 -6.50 -7.39 6.63
C TRP A 4 -7.12 -6.03 6.36
N PHE A 5 -7.49 -5.31 7.42
CA PHE A 5 -8.02 -3.95 7.34
C PHE A 5 -7.03 -3.01 8.02
N VAL A 6 -6.72 -1.91 7.36
CA VAL A 6 -5.83 -0.88 7.87
C VAL A 6 -6.43 0.49 7.58
N ARG A 7 -6.22 1.43 8.50
CA ARG A 7 -6.58 2.83 8.28
C ARG A 7 -5.33 3.62 7.90
N ASP A 8 -5.44 4.44 6.86
CA ASP A 8 -4.39 5.40 6.51
C ASP A 8 -4.33 6.55 7.55
N ARG A 9 -3.37 7.46 7.37
CA ARG A 9 -3.20 8.64 8.25
C ARG A 9 -4.41 9.57 8.30
N GLU A 10 -5.28 9.51 7.30
CA GLU A 10 -6.47 10.34 7.16
C GLU A 10 -7.74 9.56 7.56
N GLY A 11 -7.58 8.40 8.22
CA GLY A 11 -8.67 7.60 8.77
C GLY A 11 -9.40 6.74 7.74
N ARG A 12 -8.94 6.68 6.49
CA ARG A 12 -9.60 5.90 5.43
C ARG A 12 -9.30 4.42 5.59
N GLU A 13 -10.35 3.62 5.67
CA GLU A 13 -10.23 2.17 5.72
C GLU A 13 -9.85 1.61 4.34
N ILE A 14 -8.84 0.75 4.33
CA ILE A 14 -8.29 0.08 3.17
C ILE A 14 -8.14 -1.39 3.54
N TYR A 15 -8.67 -2.28 2.70
CA TYR A 15 -8.49 -3.71 2.90
C TYR A 15 -7.41 -4.29 1.98
N PHE A 16 -6.85 -5.41 2.42
CA PHE A 16 -5.89 -6.20 1.67
C PHE A 16 -6.25 -7.67 1.81
N THR A 17 -6.27 -8.41 0.71
CA THR A 17 -6.66 -9.82 0.72
C THR A 17 -5.43 -10.73 0.65
N GLU A 18 -5.55 -11.93 1.20
CA GLU A 18 -4.51 -12.96 1.17
C GLU A 18 -4.12 -13.36 -0.24
N GLU A 19 -5.07 -13.62 -1.12
CA GLU A 19 -4.80 -13.90 -2.55
C GLU A 19 -4.00 -12.77 -3.21
N ARG A 20 -4.33 -11.50 -2.89
CA ARG A 20 -3.58 -10.38 -3.47
C ARG A 20 -2.17 -10.31 -2.89
N TRP A 21 -1.99 -10.63 -1.62
CA TRP A 21 -0.67 -10.73 -0.99
C TRP A 21 0.19 -11.81 -1.65
N GLU A 22 -0.34 -13.02 -1.83
CA GLU A 22 0.31 -14.14 -2.50
C GLU A 22 0.73 -13.77 -3.94
N HIS A 23 -0.16 -13.10 -4.67
CA HIS A 23 0.13 -12.60 -6.00
C HIS A 23 1.28 -11.59 -6.01
N ILE A 24 1.29 -10.64 -5.06
CA ILE A 24 2.36 -9.64 -4.93
C ILE A 24 3.70 -10.30 -4.64
N VAL A 25 3.80 -11.18 -3.63
CA VAL A 25 5.10 -11.80 -3.26
C VAL A 25 5.63 -12.79 -4.30
N THR A 26 4.78 -13.24 -5.22
CA THR A 26 5.19 -14.03 -6.40
C THR A 26 5.98 -13.17 -7.39
N GLY A 27 5.53 -11.93 -7.66
CA GLY A 27 6.23 -10.98 -8.52
C GLY A 27 7.32 -10.16 -7.81
N HIS A 28 7.19 -10.00 -6.49
CA HIS A 28 8.03 -9.15 -5.63
C HIS A 28 8.56 -9.96 -4.44
N PRO A 29 9.51 -10.90 -4.67
CA PRO A 29 10.02 -11.80 -3.63
C PRO A 29 10.76 -11.05 -2.51
N GLU A 30 11.21 -9.81 -2.74
CA GLU A 30 11.79 -8.95 -1.72
C GLU A 30 10.81 -8.59 -0.59
N LEU A 31 9.51 -8.70 -0.85
CA LEU A 31 8.45 -8.47 0.12
C LEU A 31 8.05 -9.75 0.88
N ARG A 32 8.63 -10.91 0.59
CA ARG A 32 8.33 -12.12 1.36
C ARG A 32 8.59 -11.87 2.85
N GLU A 33 7.64 -12.27 3.68
CA GLU A 33 7.66 -12.04 5.14
C GLU A 33 7.57 -10.57 5.57
N ARG A 34 7.24 -9.65 4.64
CA ARG A 34 7.14 -8.19 4.89
C ARG A 34 5.71 -7.67 4.84
N LEU A 35 4.71 -8.52 5.11
CA LEU A 35 3.30 -8.12 5.10
C LEU A 35 3.05 -6.95 6.07
N ASP A 36 3.61 -7.04 7.28
CA ASP A 36 3.44 -6.00 8.30
C ASP A 36 4.07 -4.66 7.86
N ASP A 37 5.22 -4.70 7.17
CA ASP A 37 5.86 -3.50 6.62
C ASP A 37 5.04 -2.88 5.48
N VAL A 38 4.38 -3.71 4.65
CA VAL A 38 3.45 -3.26 3.61
C VAL A 38 2.21 -2.61 4.24
N LEU A 39 1.61 -3.23 5.25
CA LEU A 39 0.48 -2.66 5.99
C LEU A 39 0.89 -1.37 6.72
N ALA A 40 2.08 -1.32 7.31
CA ALA A 40 2.64 -0.11 7.92
C ALA A 40 2.88 0.99 6.88
N THR A 41 3.23 0.65 5.64
CA THR A 41 3.38 1.61 4.55
C THR A 41 2.04 2.24 4.18
N VAL A 42 0.93 1.50 4.21
CA VAL A 42 -0.41 2.10 4.03
C VAL A 42 -0.78 2.98 5.23
N ARG A 43 -0.53 2.51 6.46
CA ARG A 43 -0.88 3.25 7.70
C ARG A 43 -0.10 4.55 7.85
N GLN A 44 1.18 4.55 7.50
CA GLN A 44 2.13 5.61 7.86
C GLN A 44 2.88 6.20 6.66
N GLY A 45 2.70 5.69 5.45
CA GLY A 45 3.41 6.19 4.28
C GLY A 45 2.96 7.59 3.85
N ARG A 46 3.80 8.24 3.04
CA ARG A 46 3.41 9.44 2.30
C ARG A 46 2.51 9.02 1.15
N ARG A 47 1.29 9.55 1.14
CA ARG A 47 0.27 9.31 0.12
C ARG A 47 0.39 10.33 -1.00
N ARG A 48 0.28 9.87 -2.26
CA ARG A 48 0.19 10.73 -3.44
C ARG A 48 -0.77 10.11 -4.46
N GLN A 49 -1.63 10.92 -5.06
CA GLN A 49 -2.49 10.48 -6.16
C GLN A 49 -1.64 10.20 -7.41
N GLN A 50 -2.01 9.19 -8.20
CA GLN A 50 -1.39 8.96 -9.49
C GLN A 50 -1.82 10.04 -10.50
N PRO A 51 -0.92 10.52 -11.39
CA PRO A 51 -1.25 11.60 -12.32
C PRO A 51 -2.38 11.25 -13.31
N HIS A 52 -2.52 9.99 -13.68
CA HIS A 52 -3.39 9.55 -14.78
C HIS A 52 -4.65 8.80 -14.33
N ASP A 53 -4.76 8.44 -13.05
CA ASP A 53 -5.96 7.82 -12.49
C ASP A 53 -6.30 8.49 -11.15
N PRO A 54 -7.38 9.29 -11.09
CA PRO A 54 -7.75 10.01 -9.88
C PRO A 54 -8.21 9.09 -8.74
N GLN A 55 -8.50 7.83 -9.05
CA GLN A 55 -8.93 6.83 -8.09
C GLN A 55 -7.78 5.93 -7.63
N MET A 56 -6.54 6.21 -8.03
CA MET A 56 -5.37 5.43 -7.64
C MET A 56 -4.39 6.27 -6.86
N TYR A 57 -3.96 5.74 -5.71
CA TYR A 57 -3.06 6.42 -4.80
C TYR A 57 -1.87 5.53 -4.50
N VAL A 58 -0.68 6.13 -4.49
CA VAL A 58 0.55 5.49 -4.06
C VAL A 58 0.88 5.91 -2.64
N TYR A 59 1.28 4.96 -1.83
CA TYR A 59 1.81 5.14 -0.48
C TYR A 59 3.28 4.74 -0.51
N ARG A 60 4.14 5.61 0.00
CA ARG A 60 5.59 5.35 0.05
C ARG A 60 6.12 5.51 1.46
N LYS A 61 6.91 4.56 1.92
CA LYS A 61 7.55 4.61 3.24
C LYS A 61 8.94 4.01 3.16
N ALA A 62 9.90 4.61 3.87
CA ALA A 62 11.22 4.03 4.06
C ALA A 62 11.10 2.71 4.85
N CYS A 63 11.93 1.75 4.47
CA CYS A 63 11.94 0.40 5.01
C CYS A 63 13.37 -0.16 4.92
N ASP A 64 14.16 0.06 5.98
CA ASP A 64 15.57 -0.36 6.02
C ASP A 64 15.74 -1.87 6.27
N VAL A 65 14.66 -2.59 6.55
CA VAL A 65 14.66 -4.06 6.74
C VAL A 65 14.60 -4.83 5.41
N LEU A 66 14.31 -4.16 4.30
CA LEU A 66 14.40 -4.77 2.98
C LEU A 66 15.85 -5.06 2.61
N ARG A 67 16.06 -6.13 1.85
CA ARG A 67 17.40 -6.44 1.34
C ARG A 67 17.81 -5.39 0.30
N PRO A 68 19.08 -4.96 0.27
CA PRO A 68 19.60 -4.12 -0.80
C PRO A 68 19.27 -4.73 -2.18
N PRO A 69 18.94 -3.88 -3.18
CA PRO A 69 19.11 -2.44 -3.19
C PRO A 69 17.94 -1.64 -2.58
N PHE A 70 16.85 -2.29 -2.18
CA PHE A 70 15.64 -1.61 -1.73
C PHE A 70 15.81 -1.04 -0.31
N ASN A 71 15.27 0.16 -0.11
CA ASN A 71 15.25 0.82 1.20
C ASN A 71 13.89 1.48 1.49
N GLY A 72 12.87 1.12 0.72
CA GLY A 72 11.52 1.62 0.87
C GLY A 72 10.51 0.69 0.23
N ILE A 73 9.25 0.84 0.63
CA ILE A 73 8.11 0.13 0.06
C ILE A 73 7.20 1.15 -0.61
N LEU A 74 6.69 0.78 -1.78
CA LEU A 74 5.59 1.47 -2.45
C LEU A 74 4.37 0.56 -2.48
N VAL A 75 3.22 1.07 -2.05
CA VAL A 75 1.93 0.37 -2.12
C VAL A 75 0.98 1.18 -2.99
N VAL A 76 0.26 0.53 -3.89
CA VAL A 76 -0.78 1.14 -4.73
C VAL A 76 -2.14 0.73 -4.19
N VAL A 77 -3.00 1.71 -3.95
CA VAL A 77 -4.36 1.52 -3.42
C VAL A 77 -5.35 2.12 -4.40
N ALA A 78 -6.36 1.33 -4.77
CA ALA A 78 -7.53 1.80 -5.47
C ALA A 78 -8.55 2.34 -4.46
N PHE A 79 -9.03 3.56 -4.70
CA PHE A 79 -10.15 4.16 -4.01
C PHE A 79 -11.39 3.98 -4.86
N ARG A 80 -12.35 3.21 -4.39
CA ARG A 80 -13.60 2.91 -5.11
C ARG A 80 -14.77 3.06 -4.15
N PHE A 81 -15.96 3.18 -4.72
CA PHE A 81 -17.21 3.14 -3.98
C PHE A 81 -18.03 1.94 -4.46
N GLN A 82 -18.75 1.32 -3.54
CA GLN A 82 -19.68 0.23 -3.84
C GLN A 82 -21.05 0.57 -3.24
N ALA A 83 -22.13 0.27 -3.96
CA ALA A 83 -23.46 0.36 -3.38
C ALA A 83 -23.68 -0.78 -2.38
N ASN A 84 -24.18 -0.46 -1.19
CA ASN A 84 -24.63 -1.46 -0.23
C ASN A 84 -26.05 -1.95 -0.55
N ASN A 85 -26.58 -2.88 0.26
CA ASN A 85 -27.92 -3.47 0.08
C ASN A 85 -29.07 -2.44 0.17
N ARG A 86 -28.80 -1.20 0.60
CA ARG A 86 -29.76 -0.10 0.66
C ARG A 86 -29.53 0.93 -0.46
N GLY A 87 -28.65 0.65 -1.41
CA GLY A 87 -28.28 1.56 -2.51
C GLY A 87 -27.34 2.70 -2.11
N ALA A 88 -26.92 2.79 -0.85
CA ALA A 88 -26.00 3.83 -0.41
C ALA A 88 -24.56 3.48 -0.81
N LEU A 89 -23.83 4.46 -1.33
CA LEU A 89 -22.42 4.32 -1.68
C LEU A 89 -21.56 4.27 -0.41
N GLN A 90 -20.79 3.19 -0.26
CA GLN A 90 -19.80 3.04 0.80
C GLN A 90 -18.38 2.96 0.21
N PRO A 91 -17.36 3.49 0.90
CA PRO A 91 -15.97 3.31 0.50
C PRO A 91 -15.61 1.82 0.38
N ASN A 92 -14.87 1.49 -0.67
CA ASN A 92 -14.40 0.14 -0.97
C ASN A 92 -12.95 0.21 -1.45
N ASN A 93 -12.06 0.68 -0.56
CA ASN A 93 -10.66 0.94 -0.92
C ASN A 93 -9.81 -0.32 -0.69
N PHE A 94 -8.92 -0.64 -1.63
CA PHE A 94 -8.12 -1.86 -1.53
C PHE A 94 -6.74 -1.74 -2.15
N VAL A 95 -5.82 -2.54 -1.60
CA VAL A 95 -4.47 -2.69 -2.14
C VAL A 95 -4.53 -3.42 -3.48
N ILE A 96 -3.90 -2.82 -4.49
CA ILE A 96 -3.77 -3.37 -5.85
C ILE A 96 -2.44 -4.09 -6.01
N THR A 97 -1.34 -3.48 -5.56
CA THR A 97 0.00 -4.03 -5.68
C THR A 97 0.95 -3.34 -4.69
N ALA A 98 2.12 -3.93 -4.45
CA ALA A 98 3.21 -3.33 -3.70
C ALA A 98 4.55 -3.87 -4.21
N TRP A 99 5.62 -3.08 -4.07
CA TRP A 99 6.98 -3.50 -4.42
C TRP A 99 8.04 -2.73 -3.62
N GLY A 100 9.26 -3.28 -3.58
CA GLY A 100 10.43 -2.59 -3.04
C GLY A 100 10.88 -1.45 -3.95
N ILE A 101 11.22 -0.30 -3.37
CA ILE A 101 11.75 0.86 -4.11
C ILE A 101 13.09 1.30 -3.54
N VAL A 102 13.88 1.97 -4.39
CA VAL A 102 15.04 2.75 -3.98
C VAL A 102 14.58 4.19 -3.77
N MET A 103 14.56 4.61 -2.52
CA MET A 103 14.36 5.99 -2.11
C MET A 103 15.73 6.66 -2.01
N ARG A 104 15.90 7.81 -2.68
CA ARG A 104 17.05 8.66 -2.39
C ARG A 104 16.92 9.11 -0.94
N ARG A 105 17.84 8.68 -0.08
CA ARG A 105 18.02 9.34 1.21
C ARG A 105 18.40 10.77 0.87
N HIS A 106 17.54 11.74 1.19
CA HIS A 106 18.05 13.10 1.29
C HIS A 106 19.11 13.04 2.37
N GLU A 107 20.36 13.27 1.99
CA GLU A 107 21.39 13.69 2.93
C GLU A 107 20.75 14.81 3.74
N ARG A 108 20.51 14.55 5.03
CA ARG A 108 20.26 15.65 5.95
C ARG A 108 21.60 16.38 5.98
N SER A 109 21.73 17.44 5.19
CA SER A 109 22.73 18.47 5.41
C SER A 109 22.51 18.95 6.83
N GLY A 110 23.33 18.43 7.74
CA GLY A 110 23.61 19.02 9.04
C GLY A 110 24.67 20.09 8.88
#